data_AF-A0A3C1DX26-F1
#
_entry.id   AF-A0A3C1DX26-F1
#
_cell.length_a   1.000
_cell.length_b   1.000
_cell.length_c   1.000
_cell.angle_alpha   90.00
_cell.angle_beta   90.00
_cell.angle_gamma   90.00
#
_symmetry.space_group_name_H-M   'P 1'
#
loop_
_entity.id
_entity.type
_entity.pdbx_description
1 polymer ?
#
loop_
_entity_poly.entity_id
_entity_poly.type
_entity_poly.pdbx_seq_one_letter_code
_entity_poly.pdbx_strand_id
1 'polypeptide(L)' 'KQLRSAHLITRHGEGHTAYNRGIPCVDNAVDRYFTTGKVPTSDPDCTG' A
#
# COMPACT_ATOMS: atom_id res chain seq x y z
N LYS A 1 10.26 7.16 -16.93
CA LYS A 1 9.51 6.74 -15.72
C LYS A 1 8.61 5.56 -16.12
N GLN A 2 8.81 4.36 -15.54
CA GLN A 2 8.16 3.12 -16.00
C GLN A 2 6.71 2.96 -15.52
N LEU A 3 6.33 3.58 -14.40
CA LEU A 3 5.00 3.48 -13.83
C LEU A 3 4.35 4.85 -13.73
N ARG A 4 3.64 5.26 -14.78
CA ARG A 4 3.03 6.60 -14.84
C ARG A 4 1.83 6.76 -13.89
N SER A 5 1.17 5.65 -13.55
CA SER A 5 -0.04 5.63 -12.72
C SER A 5 0.12 4.86 -11.41
N ALA A 6 1.34 4.48 -11.03
CA ALA A 6 1.56 3.80 -9.76
C ALA A 6 1.53 4.78 -8.59
N HIS A 7 1.03 4.29 -7.46
CA HIS A 7 1.03 4.96 -6.17
C HIS A 7 2.00 4.24 -5.24
N LEU A 8 2.80 5.00 -4.49
CA LEU A 8 3.79 4.43 -3.58
C LEU A 8 3.13 4.17 -2.22
N ILE A 9 3.37 2.99 -1.67
CA ILE A 9 3.07 2.67 -0.27
C ILE A 9 4.40 2.36 0.39
N THR A 10 4.76 3.16 1.39
CA THR A 10 5.97 2.94 2.19
C THR A 10 5.59 2.12 3.41
N ARG A 11 6.36 1.07 3.68
CA ARG A 11 6.20 0.26 4.89
C ARG A 11 7.52 0.28 5.65
N HIS A 12 7.46 0.66 6.93
CA HIS A 12 8.61 0.62 7.84
C HIS A 12 8.60 -0.65 8.69
N GLY A 13 9.68 -1.43 8.64
CA GLY A 13 9.91 -2.58 9.50
C GLY A 13 10.74 -3.66 8.80
N GLU A 14 10.77 -4.87 9.37
CA GLU A 14 11.51 -6.01 8.83
C GLU A 14 10.62 -6.99 8.05
N GLY A 15 11.19 -7.74 7.11
CA GLY A 15 10.49 -8.73 6.29
C GLY A 15 10.58 -8.52 4.77
N HIS A 16 10.10 -9.50 4.00
CA HIS A 16 10.03 -9.46 2.54
C HIS A 16 8.56 -9.59 2.11
N THR A 17 8.05 -8.63 1.33
CA THR A 17 6.62 -8.37 1.06
C THR A 17 5.86 -7.77 2.24
N ALA A 18 4.71 -7.12 1.98
CA ALA A 18 3.93 -6.44 3.01
C ALA A 18 2.40 -6.61 2.88
N TYR A 19 1.87 -6.90 1.69
CA TYR A 19 0.43 -7.10 1.49
C TYR A 19 -0.03 -8.46 2.02
N ASN A 20 -1.20 -8.47 2.67
CA ASN A 20 -1.84 -9.59 3.34
C ASN A 20 -0.96 -10.19 4.45
N ARG A 21 -0.32 -9.32 5.22
CA ARG A 21 0.57 -9.70 6.35
C ARG A 21 0.04 -9.25 7.72
N GLY A 22 -1.17 -8.72 7.78
CA GLY A 22 -1.76 -8.22 9.02
C GLY A 22 -1.26 -6.82 9.38
N ILE A 23 -0.85 -6.03 8.38
CA ILE A 23 -0.44 -4.63 8.54
C ILE A 23 -1.60 -3.78 8.00
N PRO A 24 -2.53 -3.30 8.86
CA PRO A 24 -3.79 -2.72 8.40
C PRO A 24 -3.61 -1.55 7.43
N CYS A 25 -2.54 -0.77 7.58
CA CYS A 25 -2.24 0.33 6.68
C CYS A 25 -1.95 -0.14 5.24
N VAL A 26 -1.16 -1.21 5.08
CA VAL A 26 -0.82 -1.77 3.77
C VAL A 26 -2.01 -2.54 3.21
N ASP A 27 -2.62 -3.39 4.04
CA ASP A 27 -3.71 -4.28 3.64
C ASP A 27 -4.93 -3.47 3.16
N ASN A 28 -5.38 -2.49 3.95
CA ASN A 28 -6.52 -1.66 3.57
C ASN A 28 -6.25 -0.82 2.32
N ALA A 29 -5.02 -0.35 2.12
CA ALA A 29 -4.68 0.45 0.94
C ALA A 29 -4.78 -0.37 -0.35
N VAL A 30 -4.29 -1.61 -0.31
CA VAL A 30 -4.33 -2.54 -1.45
C VAL A 30 -5.74 -3.11 -1.66
N ASP A 31 -6.43 -3.50 -0.59
CA ASP A 31 -7.80 -4.02 -0.66
C ASP A 31 -8.76 -2.99 -1.26
N ARG A 32 -8.65 -1.72 -0.86
CA ARG A 32 -9.47 -0.66 -1.42
C ARG A 32 -9.23 -0.48 -2.92
N TYR A 33 -7.98 -0.62 -3.37
CA TYR A 33 -7.67 -0.59 -4.79
C TYR A 33 -8.29 -1.78 -5.53
N PHE A 34 -8.16 -3.01 -5.01
CA PHE A 34 -8.74 -4.19 -5.67
C PHE A 34 -10.26 -4.22 -5.67
N THR A 35 -10.90 -3.72 -4.61
CA THR A 35 -12.36 -3.77 -4.48
C THR A 35 -13.08 -2.59 -5.11
N THR A 36 -12.44 -1.41 -5.19
CA THR A 36 -13.11 -0.18 -5.63
C THR A 36 -12.36 0.60 -6.71
N GLY A 37 -11.14 0.18 -7.07
CA GLY A 37 -10.26 0.94 -7.97
C GLY A 37 -9.73 2.25 -7.38
N LYS A 38 -10.01 2.54 -6.10
CA LYS A 38 -9.56 3.79 -5.45
C LYS A 38 -8.14 3.65 -4.94
N VAL A 39 -7.31 4.59 -5.37
CA VAL A 39 -5.93 4.76 -4.93
C VAL A 39 -5.84 5.73 -3.74
N PRO A 40 -4.79 5.65 -2.90
CA PRO A 40 -4.55 6.65 -1.85
C PRO A 40 -4.40 8.06 -2.42
N THR A 41 -4.92 9.06 -1.70
CA THR A 41 -4.80 10.48 -2.06
C THR A 41 -3.38 11.04 -1.81
N SER A 42 -2.63 10.36 -0.95
CA SER A 42 -1.22 10.62 -0.63
C SER A 42 -0.52 9.27 -0.42
N ASP A 43 0.78 9.23 -0.62
CA ASP A 43 1.58 8.02 -0.39
C ASP A 43 1.47 7.60 1.08
N PRO A 44 0.88 6.42 1.39
CA PRO A 44 0.75 5.97 2.76
C PRO A 44 2.13 5.68 3.35
N ASP A 45 2.36 6.22 4.55
CA ASP A 45 3.55 5.96 5.33
C ASP A 45 3.22 5.03 6.50
N CYS A 46 3.27 3.73 6.22
CA CYS A 46 2.79 2.69 7.13
C CYS A 46 3.86 2.34 8.17
N THR A 47 3.58 2.70 9.43
CA THR A 47 4.30 2.26 10.63
C THR A 47 3.43 1.27 11.40
N GLY A 48 4.01 0.16 11.88
CA GLY A 48 3.25 -0.94 12.51
C GLY A 48 3.73 -2.31 12.07
#